data_AF-A0A3B9D7U0-F1
#
_entry.id   AF-A0A3B9D7U0-F1
#
_cell.length_a   1.000
_cell.length_b   1.000
_cell.length_c   1.000
_cell.angle_alpha   90.00
_cell.angle_beta   90.00
_cell.angle_gamma   90.00
#
_symmetry.space_group_name_H-M   'P 1'
#
loop_
_entity.id
_entity.type
_entity.pdbx_description
1 polymer ?
#
loop_
_entity_poly.entity_id
_entity_poly.type
_entity_poly.pdbx_seq_one_letter_code
_entity_poly.pdbx_strand_id
1 'polypeptide(L)' 'MMKIYICPQCGWLRMVSRRKDVECHQCGNAQMRLTNLDLEKYTSMSEQDRVSYADAWLYIHNRQKD' A
#
# COMPACT_ATOMS: atom_id res chain seq x y z
N MET A 1 -14.84 3.03 -7.78
CA MET A 1 -14.54 1.89 -6.88
C MET A 1 -13.26 2.19 -6.13
N MET A 2 -13.23 2.05 -4.80
CA MET A 2 -12.03 2.36 -4.01
C MET A 2 -10.98 1.30 -4.23
N LYS A 3 -9.74 1.75 -4.42
CA LYS A 3 -8.56 0.92 -4.53
C LYS A 3 -7.56 1.30 -3.45
N ILE A 4 -6.88 0.31 -2.90
CA ILE A 4 -5.90 0.51 -1.84
C ILE A 4 -4.52 0.38 -2.49
N TYR A 5 -3.67 1.36 -2.28
CA TYR A 5 -2.31 1.39 -2.81
C TYR A 5 -1.31 1.33 -1.66
N ILE A 6 -0.15 0.72 -1.91
CA ILE A 6 0.96 0.62 -0.97
C ILE A 6 2.22 1.26 -1.57
N CYS A 7 2.95 2.02 -0.75
CA CYS A 7 4.27 2.54 -1.12
C CYS A 7 5.29 1.40 -1.08
N PRO A 8 6.00 1.08 -2.18
CA PRO A 8 7.01 0.02 -2.18
C PRO A 8 8.30 0.37 -1.43
N GLN A 9 8.44 1.60 -0.93
CA GLN A 9 9.62 2.05 -0.19
C GLN A 9 9.38 2.07 1.33
N CYS A 10 8.22 2.55 1.79
CA CYS A 10 7.93 2.70 3.22
C CYS A 10 6.68 1.95 3.70
N GLY A 11 5.95 1.26 2.82
CA GLY A 11 4.77 0.48 3.20
C GLY A 11 3.51 1.32 3.46
N TRP A 12 3.55 2.64 3.29
CA TRP A 12 2.38 3.50 3.52
C TRP A 12 1.19 3.08 2.64
N LEU A 13 0.04 2.87 3.26
CA LEU A 13 -1.20 2.46 2.60
C LEU A 13 -2.12 3.66 2.37
N ARG A 14 -2.75 3.75 1.19
CA ARG A 14 -3.64 4.85 0.82
C ARG A 14 -4.85 4.37 0.02
N MET A 15 -6.04 4.83 0.41
CA MET A 15 -7.28 4.63 -0.35
C MET A 15 -7.43 5.67 -1.47
N VAL A 16 -7.73 5.20 -2.68
CA VAL A 16 -7.87 6.02 -3.89
C VAL A 16 -9.07 5.54 -4.72
N SER A 17 -10.14 6.31 -4.68
CA SER A 17 -10.59 7.21 -5.75
C SER A 17 -10.63 6.79 -7.22
N ARG A 18 -10.13 7.77 -7.98
CA ARG A 18 -10.23 7.95 -9.43
C ARG A 18 -8.86 8.18 -10.08
N ARG A 19 -7.81 8.42 -9.29
CA ARG A 19 -6.48 8.79 -9.81
C ARG A 19 -5.81 7.57 -10.44
N LYS A 20 -5.22 7.77 -11.62
CA LYS A 20 -4.42 6.76 -12.32
C LYS A 20 -3.03 6.65 -11.72
N ASP A 21 -2.43 7.81 -11.45
CA ASP A 21 -1.11 7.91 -10.82
C ASP A 21 -1.27 8.18 -9.34
N VAL A 22 -0.70 7.28 -8.54
CA VAL A 22 -0.77 7.32 -7.09
C VAL A 22 0.65 7.36 -6.57
N GLU A 23 0.97 8.42 -5.86
CA GLU A 23 2.31 8.70 -5.37
C GLU A 23 2.33 8.72 -3.85
N CYS A 24 3.46 8.29 -3.28
CA CYS A 24 3.73 8.35 -1.86
C CYS A 24 4.34 9.70 -1.50
N HIS A 25 3.58 10.52 -0.77
CA HIS A 25 4.07 11.83 -0.33
C HIS A 25 5.14 11.75 0.76
N GLN A 26 5.25 10.62 1.46
CA GLN A 26 6.31 10.40 2.46
C GLN A 26 7.67 10.08 1.83
N CYS A 27 7.69 9.61 0.59
CA CYS A 27 8.90 9.15 -0.09
C CYS A 27 9.22 9.99 -1.34
N GLY A 28 8.91 11.28 -1.32
CA GLY A 28 9.23 12.18 -2.44
C GLY A 28 8.50 11.82 -3.74
N ASN A 29 7.21 11.47 -3.63
CA ASN A 29 6.33 11.10 -4.75
C ASN A 29 6.68 9.77 -5.44
N ALA A 30 7.26 8.81 -4.71
CA ALA A 30 7.46 7.45 -5.23
C ALA A 30 6.14 6.82 -5.74
N GLN A 31 6.16 6.22 -6.93
CA GLN A 31 4.99 5.56 -7.50
C GLN A 31 4.52 4.40 -6.60
N MET A 32 3.27 4.44 -6.16
CA MET A 32 2.65 3.41 -5.33
C MET A 32 2.14 2.24 -6.17
N ARG A 33 2.04 1.07 -5.55
CA ARG A 33 1.54 -0.17 -6.16
C ARG A 33 0.14 -0.48 -5.67
N LEU A 34 -0.71 -1.01 -6.56
CA LEU A 34 -2.04 -1.47 -6.20
C LEU A 34 -1.92 -2.73 -5.33
N THR A 35 -2.66 -2.79 -4.22
CA THR A 35 -2.75 -3.98 -3.37
C THR A 35 -3.91 -4.88 -3.80
N ASN A 36 -3.96 -6.08 -3.23
CA ASN A 36 -5.10 -6.99 -3.33
C ASN A 36 -6.15 -6.76 -2.25
N LEU A 37 -6.04 -5.70 -1.45
CA LEU A 37 -7.04 -5.36 -0.44
C LEU A 37 -8.24 -4.69 -1.11
N ASP A 38 -9.43 -5.19 -0.82
CA ASP A 38 -10.66 -4.44 -1.03
C ASP A 38 -10.91 -3.44 0.11
N LEU A 39 -11.94 -2.60 -0.07
CA LEU A 39 -12.29 -1.57 0.88
C LEU A 39 -12.76 -2.14 2.21
N GLU A 40 -13.60 -3.18 2.19
CA GLU A 40 -14.20 -3.76 3.39
C GLU A 40 -13.11 -4.30 4.33
N LYS A 41 -12.18 -5.09 3.78
CA LYS A 41 -11.04 -5.64 4.50
C LYS A 41 -10.14 -4.54 5.05
N TYR A 42 -9.85 -3.50 4.26
CA TYR A 42 -9.00 -2.40 4.74
C TYR A 42 -9.66 -1.60 5.89
N THR A 43 -10.98 -1.43 5.85
CA THR A 43 -11.73 -0.72 6.90
C THR A 43 -11.89 -1.51 8.18
N SER A 44 -11.88 -2.84 8.12
CA SER A 44 -11.96 -3.71 9.31
C SER A 44 -10.61 -3.95 9.99
N MET A 45 -9.49 -3.67 9.30
CA MET A 45 -8.14 -3.80 9.86
C MET A 45 -7.83 -2.73 10.90
N SER A 46 -7.24 -3.15 12.01
CA SER A 46 -6.61 -2.25 12.98
C SER A 46 -5.36 -1.59 12.40
N GLU A 47 -4.80 -0.60 13.10
CA GLU A 47 -3.52 0.00 12.72
C GLU A 47 -2.40 -1.06 12.73
N GLN A 48 -2.38 -1.94 13.73
CA GLN A 48 -1.39 -3.02 13.84
C GLN A 48 -1.50 -4.01 12.67
N ASP A 49 -2.72 -4.35 12.24
CA ASP A 49 -2.94 -5.22 11.07
C ASP A 49 -2.41 -4.57 9.79
N ARG A 50 -2.57 -3.24 9.65
CA ARG A 50 -2.06 -2.49 8.50
C ARG A 50 -0.54 -2.46 8.47
N VAL A 51 0.11 -2.26 9.61
CA VAL A 51 1.56 -2.34 9.74
C VAL A 51 2.04 -3.74 9.37
N SER A 52 1.44 -4.78 9.95
CA SER A 52 1.82 -6.18 9.69
C SER A 52 1.63 -6.56 8.22
N TYR A 53 0.55 -6.11 7.59
CA TYR A 53 0.32 -6.28 6.16
C TYR A 53 1.40 -5.59 5.32
N ALA A 54 1.75 -4.35 5.66
CA ALA A 54 2.76 -3.58 4.94
C ALA A 54 4.14 -4.24 5.04
N ASP A 55 4.53 -4.69 6.23
CA ASP A 55 5.79 -5.39 6.47
C ASP A 55 5.88 -6.69 5.66
N ALA A 56 4.83 -7.51 5.69
CA ALA A 56 4.76 -8.74 4.90
C ALA A 56 4.82 -8.44 3.39
N TRP A 57 4.13 -7.39 2.94
CA TRP A 57 4.14 -6.99 1.53
C TRP A 57 5.55 -6.56 1.10
N LEU A 58 6.20 -5.70 1.89
CA LEU A 58 7.55 -5.22 1.60
C LEU A 58 8.56 -6.36 1.60
N TYR A 59 8.45 -7.29 2.55
CA TYR A 59 9.32 -8.47 2.60
C TYR A 59 9.24 -9.30 1.32
N ILE A 60 8.03 -9.60 0.84
CA ILE A 60 7.83 -10.41 -0.37
C ILE A 60 8.34 -9.68 -1.62
N HIS A 61 8.09 -8.38 -1.74
CA HIS A 61 8.35 -7.63 -2.97
C HIS A 61 9.76 -7.01 -3.03
N ASN A 62 10.43 -6.82 -1.88
CA ASN A 62 11.84 -6.42 -1.87
C ASN A 62 12.78 -7.61 -2.09
N ARG A 63 12.40 -8.84 -1.72
CA ARG A 63 13.17 -10.06 -2.05
C ARG A 63 13.25 -10.38 -3.54
N GLN A 64 12.45 -9.72 -4.37
CA GLN A 64 12.49 -9.86 -5.83
C GLN A 64 13.46 -8.86 -6.50
N LYS A 65 14.14 -8.01 -5.72
CA LYS A 65 15.13 -7.05 -6.24
C LYS A 65 16.58 -7.56 -6.16
N ASP A 66 16.82 -8.66 -5.45
CA ASP A 66 18.10 -9.39 -5.38
C ASP A 66 18.08 -10.58 -6.36
#